data_AF-A0A4Y3TVQ7-F1
#
_entry.id   AF-A0A4Y3TVQ7-F1
#
_cell.length_a   1.000
_cell.length_b   1.000
_cell.length_c   1.000
_cell.angle_alpha   90.00
_cell.angle_beta   90.00
_cell.angle_gamma   90.00
#
_symmetry.space_group_name_H-M   'P 1'
#
loop_
_entity.id
_entity.type
_entity.pdbx_description
1 polymer ?
#
loop_
_entity_poly.entity_id
_entity_poly.type
_entity_poly.pdbx_seq_one_letter_code
_entity_poly.pdbx_strand_id
1 'polypeptide(L)'
;MNPRARALQSLIRLRKTEVDQARAELARVLAHERAAEVRLAHSRQQLQSEQFEVSAGHTSMEDFLTWLPVGRDAIERAHRLVLEAQQASDQARAGLTQANAALKAAEAVLARWREEEREKEARREQNEVDDLSRRVRGVFGIG
;
A
#
# COMPACT_ATOMS: atom_id res chain seq x y z
N MET A 1 -25.11 2.53 -21.27
CA MET A 1 -24.06 1.89 -20.44
C MET A 1 -24.69 1.04 -19.33
N ASN A 2 -24.38 -0.27 -19.31
CA ASN A 2 -24.93 -1.26 -18.38
C ASN A 2 -24.70 -0.84 -16.89
N PRO A 3 -25.70 -0.92 -15.99
CA PRO A 3 -25.55 -0.61 -14.56
C PRO A 3 -24.39 -1.37 -13.88
N ARG A 4 -24.16 -2.63 -14.25
CA ARG A 4 -23.06 -3.45 -13.71
C ARG A 4 -21.69 -2.87 -14.07
N ALA A 5 -21.53 -2.38 -15.29
CA ALA A 5 -20.30 -1.72 -15.73
C ALA A 5 -20.01 -0.45 -14.94
N ARG A 6 -21.06 0.35 -14.67
CA ARG A 6 -20.96 1.57 -13.85
C ARG A 6 -20.57 1.25 -12.40
N ALA A 7 -21.15 0.21 -11.83
CA ALA A 7 -20.82 -0.26 -10.48
C ALA A 7 -19.35 -0.72 -10.39
N LEU A 8 -18.88 -1.54 -11.34
CA LEU A 8 -17.49 -2.01 -11.37
C LEU A 8 -16.49 -0.87 -11.57
N GLN A 9 -16.80 0.09 -12.44
CA GLN A 9 -15.95 1.28 -12.60
C GLN A 9 -15.90 2.14 -11.33
N SER A 10 -17.03 2.29 -10.64
CA SER A 10 -17.09 3.02 -9.37
C SER A 10 -16.27 2.29 -8.29
N LEU A 11 -16.36 0.96 -8.23
CA LEU A 11 -15.53 0.15 -7.34
C LEU A 11 -14.04 0.32 -7.63
N ILE A 12 -13.62 0.30 -8.89
CA ILE A 12 -12.22 0.52 -9.26
C ILE A 12 -11.75 1.91 -8.82
N ARG A 13 -12.56 2.96 -9.00
CA ARG A 13 -12.21 4.30 -8.52
C ARG A 13 -12.02 4.32 -7.00
N LEU A 14 -12.93 3.69 -6.26
CA LEU A 14 -12.80 3.54 -4.80
C LEU A 14 -11.50 2.82 -4.43
N ARG A 15 -11.20 1.68 -5.08
CA ARG A 15 -9.96 0.93 -4.82
C ARG A 15 -8.70 1.71 -5.16
N LYS A 16 -8.72 2.56 -6.19
CA LYS A 16 -7.60 3.49 -6.47
C LYS A 16 -7.41 4.49 -5.34
N THR A 17 -8.50 5.10 -4.85
CA THR A 17 -8.44 5.99 -3.69
C THR A 17 -7.90 5.30 -2.45
N GLU A 18 -8.31 4.05 -2.17
CA GLU A 18 -7.77 3.27 -1.05
C GLU A 18 -6.27 2.96 -1.21
N VAL A 19 -5.80 2.66 -2.42
CA VAL A 19 -4.36 2.49 -2.70
C VAL A 19 -3.60 3.79 -2.45
N ASP A 20 -4.13 4.93 -2.89
CA ASP A 20 -3.51 6.23 -2.68
C ASP A 20 -3.46 6.60 -1.19
N GLN A 21 -4.51 6.30 -0.43
CA GLN A 21 -4.55 6.44 1.02
C GLN A 21 -3.52 5.54 1.70
N ALA A 22 -3.42 4.27 1.31
CA ALA A 22 -2.43 3.34 1.85
C ALA A 22 -0.99 3.77 1.53
N ARG A 23 -0.74 4.38 0.37
CA ARG A 23 0.56 4.96 0.02
C ARG A 23 0.90 6.17 0.88
N ALA A 24 -0.07 7.08 1.08
CA ALA A 24 0.12 8.24 1.93
C ALA A 24 0.41 7.83 3.38
N GLU A 25 -0.31 6.82 3.88
CA GLU A 25 -0.08 6.26 5.21
C GLU A 25 1.31 5.61 5.33
N LEU A 26 1.71 4.81 4.34
CA LEU A 26 3.05 4.22 4.30
C LEU A 26 4.15 5.31 4.33
N ALA A 27 4.00 6.37 3.55
CA ALA A 27 4.94 7.48 3.55
C ALA A 27 5.02 8.16 4.93
N ARG A 28 3.86 8.38 5.57
CA ARG A 28 3.76 8.97 6.92
C ARG A 28 4.48 8.12 7.96
N VAL A 29 4.25 6.81 7.99
CA VAL A 29 4.87 5.94 8.99
C VAL A 29 6.36 5.72 8.74
N LEU A 30 6.82 5.69 7.48
CA LEU A 30 8.25 5.65 7.16
C LEU A 30 8.98 6.92 7.60
N ALA A 31 8.34 8.09 7.46
CA ALA A 31 8.89 9.34 8.00
C ALA A 31 8.99 9.29 9.53
N HIS A 32 8.01 8.69 10.20
CA HIS A 32 8.03 8.50 11.65
C HIS A 32 9.12 7.53 12.11
N GLU A 33 9.27 6.38 11.42
CA GLU A 33 10.35 5.42 11.64
C GLU A 33 11.71 6.09 11.51
N ARG A 34 11.92 6.87 10.44
CA ARG A 34 13.16 7.60 10.24
C ARG A 34 13.43 8.61 11.36
N ALA A 35 12.41 9.33 11.82
CA ALA A 35 12.54 10.25 12.93
C ALA A 35 12.87 9.55 14.26
N ALA A 36 12.36 8.34 14.48
CA ALA A 36 12.70 7.51 15.64
C ALA A 36 14.16 7.03 15.58
N GLU A 37 14.63 6.59 14.40
CA GLU A 37 16.02 6.20 14.19
C GLU A 37 17.00 7.36 14.46
N VAL A 38 16.67 8.55 13.95
CA VAL A 38 17.48 9.76 14.16
C VAL A 38 17.55 10.10 15.66
N ARG A 39 16.44 9.98 16.40
CA ARG A 39 16.42 10.20 17.85
C ARG A 39 17.27 9.18 18.60
N LEU A 40 17.24 7.92 18.20
CA LEU A 40 18.09 6.88 18.79
C LEU A 40 19.56 7.15 18.51
N ALA A 41 19.91 7.51 17.28
CA ALA A 41 21.28 7.88 16.90
C ALA A 41 21.77 9.08 17.70
N HIS A 42 20.95 10.12 17.84
CA HIS A 42 21.26 11.31 18.63
C HIS A 42 21.49 10.96 20.11
N SER A 43 20.61 10.15 20.72
CA SER A 43 20.74 9.75 22.13
C SER A 43 22.02 8.95 22.38
N ARG A 44 22.42 8.09 21.44
CA ARG A 44 23.68 7.34 21.49
C ARG A 44 24.90 8.26 21.33
N GLN A 45 24.84 9.21 20.40
CA GLN A 45 25.90 10.17 20.18
C GLN A 45 26.10 11.07 21.39
N GLN A 46 25.01 11.54 22.02
CA GLN A 46 25.08 12.31 23.26
C GLN A 46 25.80 11.52 24.34
N LEU A 47 25.35 10.29 24.65
CA LEU A 47 26.01 9.47 25.67
C LEU A 47 27.49 9.21 25.36
N GLN A 48 27.85 9.08 24.08
CA GLN A 48 29.24 8.92 23.66
C GLN A 48 30.08 10.18 23.88
N SER A 49 29.56 11.37 23.51
CA SER A 49 30.25 12.64 23.78
C SER A 49 30.41 12.88 25.28
N GLU A 50 29.39 12.53 26.04
CA GLU A 50 29.34 12.62 27.49
C GLU A 50 30.41 11.75 28.16
N GLN A 51 30.59 10.51 27.70
CA GLN A 51 31.69 9.63 28.12
C GLN A 51 33.07 10.19 27.75
N PHE A 52 33.18 10.82 26.57
CA PHE A 52 34.44 11.40 26.12
C PHE A 52 34.89 12.56 27.01
N GLU A 53 33.99 13.50 27.34
CA GLU A 53 34.32 14.65 28.22
C GLU A 53 34.83 14.22 29.60
N VAL A 54 34.29 13.13 30.15
CA VAL A 54 34.76 12.56 31.41
C VAL A 54 36.12 11.91 31.26
N SER A 55 36.34 11.17 30.18
CA SER A 55 37.65 10.57 29.89
C SER A 55 38.75 11.62 29.66
N ALA A 56 38.38 12.79 29.14
CA ALA A 56 39.27 13.94 28.94
C ALA A 56 39.50 14.75 30.24
N GLY A 57 38.80 14.43 31.33
CA GLY A 57 38.90 15.12 32.61
C GLY A 57 38.19 16.48 32.65
N HIS A 58 37.32 16.77 31.67
CA HIS A 58 36.57 18.02 31.62
C HIS A 58 35.29 17.99 32.48
N THR A 59 34.88 16.82 32.95
CA THR A 59 33.70 16.61 33.80
C THR A 59 34.03 15.66 34.94
N SER A 60 33.44 15.87 36.12
CA SER A 60 33.69 15.01 37.28
C SER A 60 33.07 13.62 37.10
N MET A 61 33.71 12.60 37.68
CA MET A 61 33.17 11.23 37.67
C MET A 61 31.84 11.11 38.43
N GLU A 62 31.61 11.93 39.46
CA GLU A 62 30.35 11.93 40.22
C GLU A 62 29.17 12.45 39.38
N ASP A 63 29.39 13.50 38.59
CA ASP A 63 28.41 13.99 37.62
C ASP A 63 28.12 12.91 36.56
N PHE A 64 29.16 12.21 36.13
CA PHE A 64 29.04 11.09 35.19
C PHE A 64 28.26 9.89 35.73
N LEU A 65 28.36 9.60 37.03
CA LEU A 65 27.59 8.51 37.62
C LEU A 65 26.12 8.90 37.79
N THR A 66 25.83 10.19 37.94
CA THR A 66 24.49 10.74 38.12
C THR A 66 23.68 10.76 36.82
N TRP A 67 24.25 11.18 35.70
CA TRP A 67 23.53 11.28 34.41
C TRP A 67 23.44 9.95 33.63
N LEU A 68 24.29 8.96 33.90
CA LEU A 68 24.46 7.76 33.08
C LEU A 68 23.19 6.90 33.05
N PRO A 69 22.49 6.70 34.19
CA PRO A 69 21.19 6.05 34.17
C PRO A 69 20.19 6.81 33.29
N VAL A 70 20.16 8.14 33.34
CA VAL A 70 19.25 8.97 32.54
C VAL A 70 19.52 8.82 31.05
N GLY A 71 20.80 8.83 30.65
CA GLY A 71 21.23 8.61 29.26
C GLY A 71 20.89 7.20 28.76
N ARG A 72 21.08 6.17 29.59
CA ARG A 72 20.67 4.79 29.27
C ARG A 72 19.17 4.66 29.09
N ASP A 73 18.39 5.22 30.00
CA ASP A 73 16.92 5.22 29.91
C ASP A 73 16.43 5.97 28.66
N ALA A 74 17.10 7.06 28.27
CA ALA A 74 16.78 7.79 27.04
C ALA A 74 17.02 6.93 25.79
N ILE A 75 18.14 6.20 25.73
CA ILE A 75 18.43 5.26 24.65
C ILE A 75 17.40 4.12 24.62
N GLU A 76 17.04 3.55 25.76
CA GLU A 76 16.03 2.49 25.82
C GLU A 76 14.66 2.98 25.35
N ARG A 77 14.22 4.17 25.77
CA ARG A 77 12.98 4.79 25.28
C ARG A 77 13.03 5.02 23.78
N ALA A 78 14.12 5.58 23.27
CA ALA A 78 14.29 5.82 21.83
C ALA A 78 14.30 4.51 21.05
N HIS A 79 14.89 3.45 21.61
CA HIS A 79 14.90 2.12 20.98
C HIS A 79 13.50 1.51 20.91
N ARG A 80 12.70 1.61 21.98
CA ARG A 80 11.29 1.18 21.96
C ARG A 80 10.49 1.91 20.88
N LEU A 81 10.67 3.22 20.75
CA LEU A 81 10.01 4.00 19.70
C LEU A 81 10.39 3.54 18.28
N VAL A 82 11.64 3.13 18.06
CA VAL A 82 12.07 2.55 16.78
C VAL A 82 11.33 1.24 16.51
N LEU A 83 11.25 0.34 17.49
CA LEU A 83 10.57 -0.94 17.33
C LEU A 83 9.06 -0.76 17.05
N GLU A 84 8.41 0.16 17.77
CA GLU A 84 7.00 0.51 17.54
C GLU A 84 6.79 1.09 16.14
N ALA A 85 7.68 1.99 15.71
CA ALA A 85 7.60 2.60 14.38
C ALA A 85 7.85 1.58 13.25
N GLN A 86 8.76 0.63 13.44
CA GLN A 86 9.00 -0.49 12.53
C GLN A 86 7.78 -1.39 12.41
N GLN A 87 7.14 -1.72 13.54
CA GLN A 87 5.91 -2.50 13.52
C GLN A 87 4.80 -1.78 12.75
N ALA A 88 4.67 -0.47 12.93
CA ALA A 88 3.70 0.35 12.20
C ALA A 88 4.01 0.40 10.70
N SER A 89 5.29 0.49 10.31
CA SER A 89 5.68 0.51 8.90
C SER A 89 5.45 -0.83 8.20
N ASP A 90 5.70 -1.95 8.89
CA ASP A 90 5.38 -3.29 8.40
C ASP A 90 3.87 -3.49 8.21
N GLN A 91 3.05 -3.02 9.15
CA GLN A 91 1.59 -3.04 9.00
C GLN A 91 1.12 -2.20 7.81
N ALA A 92 1.68 -1.01 7.61
CA ALA A 92 1.34 -0.16 6.46
C ALA A 92 1.77 -0.79 5.13
N ARG A 93 2.93 -1.48 5.07
CA ARG A 93 3.36 -2.24 3.88
C ARG A 93 2.39 -3.38 3.56
N ALA A 94 1.93 -4.11 4.57
CA ALA A 94 0.93 -5.15 4.42
C ALA A 94 -0.40 -4.56 3.91
N GLY A 95 -0.84 -3.44 4.49
CA GLY A 95 -2.05 -2.71 4.06
C GLY A 95 -1.99 -2.26 2.60
N LEU A 96 -0.86 -1.69 2.17
CA LEU A 96 -0.65 -1.30 0.77
C LEU A 96 -0.68 -2.51 -0.17
N THR A 97 -0.10 -3.63 0.24
CA THR A 97 -0.12 -4.88 -0.54
C THR A 97 -1.56 -5.37 -0.72
N GLN A 98 -2.35 -5.37 0.35
CA GLN A 98 -3.76 -5.77 0.31
C GLN A 98 -4.60 -4.83 -0.56
N ALA A 99 -4.40 -3.51 -0.46
CA ALA A 99 -5.11 -2.52 -1.28
C ALA A 99 -4.81 -2.72 -2.78
N ASN A 100 -3.55 -2.95 -3.14
CA ASN A 100 -3.16 -3.24 -4.53
C ASN A 100 -3.78 -4.56 -5.02
N ALA A 101 -3.80 -5.60 -4.19
CA ALA A 101 -4.43 -6.88 -4.54
C ALA A 101 -5.94 -6.71 -4.79
N ALA A 102 -6.62 -5.94 -3.94
CA ALA A 102 -8.05 -5.65 -4.11
C ALA A 102 -8.34 -4.83 -5.38
N LEU A 103 -7.51 -3.85 -5.71
CA LEU A 103 -7.59 -3.10 -6.97
C LEU A 103 -7.43 -4.04 -8.17
N LYS A 104 -6.39 -4.86 -8.17
CA LYS A 104 -6.12 -5.82 -9.26
C LYS A 104 -7.27 -6.82 -9.43
N ALA A 105 -7.87 -7.28 -8.33
CA ALA A 105 -9.03 -8.15 -8.37
C ALA A 105 -10.24 -7.45 -9.01
N ALA A 106 -10.52 -6.19 -8.64
CA ALA A 106 -11.62 -5.42 -9.22
C ALA A 106 -11.43 -5.17 -10.74
N GLU A 107 -10.19 -4.87 -11.15
CA GLU A 107 -9.83 -4.71 -12.57
C GLU A 107 -10.00 -6.01 -13.35
N ALA A 108 -9.58 -7.15 -12.77
CA ALA A 108 -9.76 -8.46 -13.38
C ALA A 108 -11.23 -8.83 -13.57
N VAL A 109 -12.10 -8.51 -12.60
CA VAL A 109 -13.55 -8.73 -12.72
C VAL A 109 -14.14 -7.88 -13.85
N LEU A 110 -13.74 -6.60 -13.98
CA LEU A 110 -14.20 -5.75 -15.07
C LEU A 110 -13.72 -6.27 -16.44
N ALA A 111 -12.47 -6.73 -16.53
CA ALA A 111 -11.92 -7.31 -17.75
C ALA A 111 -12.69 -8.55 -18.19
N ARG A 112 -12.95 -9.48 -17.26
CA ARG A 112 -13.76 -10.69 -17.54
C ARG A 112 -15.16 -10.34 -17.99
N TRP A 113 -15.83 -9.41 -17.31
CA TRP A 113 -17.16 -8.97 -17.71
C TRP A 113 -17.17 -8.36 -19.13
N ARG A 114 -16.15 -7.57 -19.50
CA ARG A 114 -16.03 -7.03 -20.87
C ARG A 114 -15.80 -8.11 -21.91
N GLU A 115 -15.09 -9.19 -21.57
CA GLU A 115 -14.93 -10.33 -22.46
C GLU A 115 -16.26 -11.04 -22.68
N GLU A 116 -16.98 -11.36 -21.59
CA GLU A 116 -18.28 -12.02 -21.65
C GLU A 116 -19.30 -11.23 -22.49
N GLU A 117 -19.33 -9.89 -22.38
CA GLU A 117 -20.23 -9.07 -23.19
C GLU A 117 -19.82 -9.04 -24.66
N ARG A 118 -18.52 -9.00 -24.98
CA ARG A 118 -18.03 -9.10 -26.36
C ARG A 118 -18.38 -10.45 -26.98
N GLU A 119 -18.22 -11.55 -26.24
CA GLU A 119 -18.62 -12.88 -26.72
C GLU A 119 -20.13 -12.98 -26.98
N LYS A 120 -20.96 -12.36 -26.12
CA LYS A 120 -22.42 -12.34 -26.34
C LYS A 120 -22.79 -11.53 -27.58
N GLU A 121 -22.14 -10.39 -27.80
CA GLU A 121 -22.37 -9.55 -28.96
C GLU A 121 -21.96 -10.28 -30.25
N ALA A 122 -20.77 -10.87 -30.28
CA ALA A 122 -20.31 -11.69 -31.40
C ALA A 122 -21.26 -12.87 -31.71
N ARG A 123 -21.79 -13.56 -30.68
CA ARG A 123 -22.79 -14.63 -30.87
C ARG A 123 -24.11 -14.10 -31.43
N ARG A 124 -24.54 -12.90 -31.04
CA ARG A 124 -25.76 -12.27 -31.58
C ARG A 124 -25.57 -11.91 -33.06
N GLU A 125 -24.45 -11.28 -33.39
CA GLU A 125 -24.11 -10.94 -34.77
C GLU A 125 -24.07 -12.19 -35.66
N GLN A 126 -23.46 -13.28 -35.18
CA GLN A 126 -23.39 -14.54 -35.91
C GLN A 126 -24.78 -15.17 -36.12
N ASN A 127 -25.63 -15.16 -35.08
CA ASN A 127 -27.02 -15.65 -35.21
C ASN A 127 -27.84 -14.82 -36.20
N GLU A 128 -27.66 -13.49 -36.21
CA GLU A 128 -28.34 -12.60 -37.16
C GLU A 128 -27.91 -12.87 -38.61
N VAL A 129 -26.60 -13.07 -38.85
CA VAL A 129 -26.07 -13.44 -40.17
C VAL A 129 -26.60 -14.80 -40.62
N ASP A 130 -26.66 -15.79 -39.71
CA ASP A 130 -27.20 -17.11 -40.01
C ASP A 130 -28.70 -17.06 -40.35
N ASP A 131 -29.49 -16.30 -39.59
CA ASP A 131 -30.91 -16.10 -39.84
C ASP A 131 -31.18 -15.39 -41.18
N LEU A 132 -30.41 -14.36 -41.50
CA LEU A 132 -30.48 -13.70 -42.81
C LEU A 132 -30.12 -14.68 -43.94
N SER A 133 -29.07 -15.48 -43.76
CA SER A 133 -28.64 -16.48 -44.73
C SER A 133 -29.69 -17.58 -44.95
N ARG A 134 -30.42 -17.98 -43.90
CA ARG A 134 -31.54 -18.92 -43.99
C ARG A 134 -32.74 -18.32 -44.71
N ARG A 135 -33.07 -17.05 -44.42
CA ARG A 135 -34.18 -16.33 -45.11
C ARG A 135 -33.89 -16.16 -46.60
N VAL A 136 -32.67 -15.77 -46.97
CA VAL A 136 -32.26 -15.64 -48.37
C VAL A 136 -32.35 -17.00 -49.09
N ARG A 137 -31.82 -18.08 -48.52
CA ARG A 137 -31.94 -19.42 -49.11
C ARG A 137 -33.39 -19.93 -49.21
N GLY A 138 -34.25 -19.60 -48.26
CA GLY A 138 -35.67 -19.94 -48.31
C GLY A 138 -36.44 -19.17 -49.38
N VAL A 139 -36.02 -17.94 -49.69
CA VAL A 139 -36.63 -17.09 -50.74
C VAL A 139 -36.14 -17.47 -52.15
N PHE A 140 -34.88 -17.92 -52.29
CA PHE A 140 -34.30 -18.33 -53.59
C PHE A 140 -34.30 -19.85 -53.83
N GLY A 141 -34.85 -20.65 -52.91
CA GLY A 141 -34.87 -22.12 -52.96
C GLY A 141 -36.15 -22.75 -53.52
N ILE A 142 -37.03 -21.96 -54.14
CA ILE A 142 -38.16 -22.48 -54.94
C ILE A 142 -37.93 -22.07 -56.39
N GLY A 143 -37.46 -23.03 -57.18
CA GLY A 143 -37.16 -22.98 -58.60
C GLY A 143 -36.56 -24.30 -59.03
#